data_AF-A0A9E1F4R9-F1
#
_entry.id   AF-A0A9E1F4R9-F1
#
_cell.length_a   1.000
_cell.length_b   1.000
_cell.length_c   1.000
_cell.angle_alpha   90.00
_cell.angle_beta   90.00
_cell.angle_gamma   90.00
#
_symmetry.space_group_name_H-M   'P 1'
#
loop_
_entity.id
_entity.type
_entity.pdbx_description
1 polymer ?
#
loop_
_entity_poly.entity_id
_entity_poly.type
_entity_poly.pdbx_seq_one_letter_code
_entity_poly.pdbx_strand_id
1 'polypeptide(L)'
;MILRNISFEHDLPIVDDHVASMQIASPHLYARVVQSFLALEAGEESLEPFLFLQDDDLLDATKLLYVVTDPLHIDFANKKIMTALYGEINQLIRKNPLWQARWEKHMVEMSDFLQEVTREIPLEISAPDEMTVQDVCKAFGVQLDCPLNTSPLVRICKLLDVLAEWMPKKLLVLCNLDNYFSDADWQEVIKYAAYTKVKTLLIFQNQAIPMHKQEIRWQIDQNYDDKIIKL
;
A
#
# COMPACT_ATOMS: atom_id res chain seq x y z
N MET A 1 -2.82 -9.43 -14.27
CA MET A 1 -1.40 -9.03 -14.22
C MET A 1 -0.58 -10.28 -13.98
N ILE A 2 0.66 -10.32 -14.43
CA ILE A 2 1.54 -11.47 -14.26
C ILE A 2 2.81 -10.99 -13.55
N LEU A 3 3.24 -11.75 -12.54
CA LEU A 3 4.56 -11.64 -11.94
C LEU A 3 5.48 -12.69 -12.56
N ARG A 4 6.54 -12.23 -13.22
CA ARG A 4 7.56 -13.08 -13.84
C ARG A 4 8.89 -12.87 -13.17
N ASN A 5 9.69 -13.93 -13.07
CA ASN A 5 11.11 -13.83 -12.79
C ASN A 5 11.84 -14.77 -13.74
N ILE A 6 12.82 -14.24 -14.46
CA ILE A 6 13.53 -14.96 -15.54
C ILE A 6 14.32 -16.19 -15.06
N SER A 7 14.56 -16.30 -13.76
CA SER A 7 15.28 -17.43 -13.16
C SER A 7 14.40 -18.64 -12.89
N PHE A 8 13.07 -18.53 -13.03
CA PHE A 8 12.11 -19.60 -12.76
C PHE A 8 11.31 -19.96 -14.01
N GLU A 9 10.78 -21.18 -14.04
CA GLU A 9 10.08 -21.71 -15.21
C GLU A 9 8.65 -21.17 -15.33
N HIS A 10 7.99 -20.89 -14.20
CA HIS A 10 6.60 -20.47 -14.18
C HIS A 10 6.42 -18.98 -13.92
N ASP A 11 5.27 -18.48 -14.38
CA ASP A 11 4.79 -17.14 -14.09
C ASP A 11 3.64 -17.21 -13.06
N LEU A 12 3.61 -16.27 -12.11
CA LEU A 12 2.53 -16.17 -11.13
C LEU A 12 1.46 -15.18 -11.59
N PRO A 13 0.24 -15.63 -11.94
CA PRO A 13 -0.86 -14.73 -12.25
C PRO A 13 -1.37 -14.03 -10.99
N ILE A 14 -1.53 -12.72 -11.08
CA ILE A 14 -2.15 -11.86 -10.06
C ILE A 14 -3.45 -11.31 -10.65
N VAL A 15 -4.56 -11.79 -10.08
CA VAL A 15 -5.94 -11.51 -10.52
C VAL A 15 -6.76 -10.93 -9.37
N ASP A 16 -7.92 -10.34 -9.66
CA ASP A 16 -8.67 -9.56 -8.68
C ASP A 16 -9.48 -10.43 -7.69
N ASP A 17 -9.82 -11.66 -8.07
CA ASP A 17 -10.71 -12.58 -7.32
C ASP A 17 -9.95 -13.66 -6.53
N HIS A 18 -8.62 -13.71 -6.67
CA HIS A 18 -7.73 -14.62 -5.96
C HIS A 18 -6.55 -13.85 -5.38
N VAL A 19 -6.06 -14.34 -4.24
CA VAL A 19 -4.79 -13.86 -3.68
C VAL A 19 -3.65 -14.69 -4.26
N ALA A 20 -2.59 -14.01 -4.67
CA ALA A 20 -1.36 -14.65 -5.08
C ALA A 20 -0.49 -14.90 -3.85
N SER A 21 0.21 -16.02 -3.81
CA SER A 21 1.18 -16.30 -2.77
C SER A 21 2.47 -16.90 -3.32
N MET A 22 3.56 -16.64 -2.61
CA MET A 22 4.90 -17.15 -2.92
C MET A 22 5.46 -17.80 -1.66
N GLN A 23 5.58 -19.11 -1.70
CA GLN A 23 6.09 -19.94 -0.62
C GLN A 23 7.51 -20.38 -0.97
N ILE A 24 8.50 -19.83 -0.27
CA ILE A 24 9.92 -20.03 -0.57
C ILE A 24 10.57 -20.85 0.53
N ALA A 25 11.06 -22.04 0.21
CA ALA A 25 11.67 -22.93 1.21
C ALA A 25 13.07 -22.45 1.65
N SER A 26 13.88 -21.93 0.73
CA SER A 26 15.25 -21.47 1.02
C SER A 26 15.25 -20.12 1.76
N PRO A 27 15.80 -20.04 2.99
CA PRO A 27 15.84 -18.77 3.73
C PRO A 27 16.67 -17.68 3.04
N HIS A 28 17.73 -18.09 2.33
CA HIS A 28 18.59 -17.16 1.58
C HIS A 28 17.85 -16.55 0.39
N LEU A 29 17.12 -17.37 -0.37
CA LEU A 29 16.31 -16.86 -1.47
C LEU A 29 15.17 -16.01 -0.95
N TYR A 30 14.48 -16.42 0.13
CA TYR A 30 13.44 -15.61 0.74
C TYR A 30 13.92 -14.20 1.07
N ALA A 31 15.07 -14.10 1.74
CA ALA A 31 15.66 -12.80 2.07
C ALA A 31 15.94 -11.96 0.82
N ARG A 32 16.53 -12.56 -0.23
CA ARG A 32 16.80 -11.88 -1.51
C ARG A 32 15.53 -11.43 -2.22
N VAL A 33 14.48 -12.24 -2.21
CA VAL A 33 13.17 -11.89 -2.78
C VAL A 33 12.56 -10.72 -2.03
N VAL A 34 12.47 -10.77 -0.70
CA VAL A 34 11.91 -9.67 0.10
C VAL A 34 12.70 -8.37 -0.11
N GLN A 35 14.05 -8.44 -0.11
CA GLN A 35 14.90 -7.29 -0.42
C GLN A 35 14.65 -6.73 -1.82
N SER A 36 14.41 -7.61 -2.80
CA SER A 36 14.10 -7.20 -4.17
C SER A 36 12.79 -6.44 -4.26
N PHE A 37 11.73 -6.90 -3.59
CA PHE A 37 10.46 -6.16 -3.56
C PHE A 37 10.59 -4.79 -2.88
N LEU A 38 11.34 -4.69 -1.79
CA LEU A 38 11.65 -3.41 -1.14
C LEU A 38 12.41 -2.46 -2.07
N ALA A 39 13.46 -2.94 -2.74
CA ALA A 39 14.24 -2.15 -3.69
C ALA A 39 13.38 -1.67 -4.86
N LEU A 40 12.56 -2.56 -5.45
CA LEU A 40 11.64 -2.21 -6.55
C LEU A 40 10.61 -1.15 -6.15
N GLU A 41 10.05 -1.25 -4.94
CA GLU A 41 9.13 -0.23 -4.41
C GLU A 41 9.82 1.13 -4.23
N ALA A 42 11.09 1.13 -3.82
CA ALA A 42 11.91 2.32 -3.66
C ALA A 42 12.44 2.89 -5.00
N GLY A 43 12.38 2.12 -6.09
CA GLY A 43 12.96 2.49 -7.39
C GLY A 43 14.47 2.25 -7.46
N GLU A 44 14.97 1.33 -6.64
CA GLU A 44 16.37 0.90 -6.57
C GLU A 44 16.60 -0.42 -7.34
N GLU A 45 17.86 -0.78 -7.55
CA GLU A 45 18.24 -2.03 -8.22
C GLU A 45 17.89 -3.25 -7.35
N SER A 46 17.19 -4.23 -7.93
CA SER A 46 16.76 -5.45 -7.24
C SER A 46 17.77 -6.58 -7.38
N LEU A 47 17.85 -7.44 -6.36
CA LEU A 47 18.74 -8.62 -6.39
C LEU A 47 18.18 -9.75 -7.27
N GLU A 48 16.86 -9.85 -7.34
CA GLU A 48 16.12 -10.79 -8.15
C GLU A 48 15.37 -10.05 -9.26
N PRO A 49 15.41 -10.56 -10.51
CA PRO A 49 14.87 -9.88 -11.69
C PRO A 49 13.36 -10.11 -11.84
N PHE A 50 12.56 -9.51 -10.95
CA PHE A 50 11.10 -9.55 -11.03
C PHE A 50 10.55 -8.52 -12.02
N LEU A 51 9.63 -8.97 -12.88
CA LEU A 51 8.93 -8.16 -13.87
C LEU A 51 7.41 -8.27 -13.65
N PHE A 52 6.71 -7.15 -13.75
CA PHE A 52 5.26 -7.08 -13.65
C PHE A 52 4.68 -6.77 -15.03
N LEU A 53 3.89 -7.70 -15.56
CA LEU A 53 3.35 -7.61 -16.93
C LEU A 53 1.82 -7.49 -16.90
N GLN A 54 1.28 -6.60 -17.72
CA GLN A 54 -0.15 -6.52 -17.99
C GLN A 54 -0.35 -6.35 -19.50
N ASP A 55 -1.05 -7.31 -20.12
CA ASP A 55 -1.31 -7.30 -21.57
C ASP A 55 -0.01 -7.12 -22.39
N ASP A 56 1.06 -7.80 -21.97
CA ASP A 56 2.45 -7.74 -22.47
C ASP A 56 3.21 -6.42 -22.21
N ASP A 57 2.57 -5.41 -21.61
CA ASP A 57 3.24 -4.18 -21.20
C ASP A 57 3.92 -4.35 -19.83
N LEU A 58 5.17 -3.87 -19.74
CA LEU A 58 5.92 -3.81 -18.49
C LEU A 58 5.41 -2.67 -17.60
N LEU A 59 4.99 -3.03 -16.38
CA LEU A 59 4.51 -2.08 -15.37
C LEU A 59 5.67 -1.53 -14.54
N ASP A 60 5.55 -0.25 -14.20
CA ASP A 60 6.46 0.48 -13.31
C ASP A 60 6.25 0.01 -11.86
N ALA A 61 7.23 -0.74 -11.33
CA ALA A 61 7.16 -1.34 -9.99
C ALA A 61 7.06 -0.29 -8.87
N THR A 62 7.72 0.86 -9.01
CA THR A 62 7.66 1.95 -8.02
C THR A 62 6.25 2.52 -7.89
N LYS A 63 5.52 2.60 -9.01
CA LYS A 63 4.11 3.01 -9.02
C LYS A 63 3.17 1.90 -8.61
N LEU A 64 3.50 0.65 -8.88
CA LEU A 64 2.65 -0.52 -8.61
C LEU A 64 2.73 -1.00 -7.16
N LEU A 65 3.91 -1.07 -6.56
CA LEU A 65 4.12 -1.80 -5.31
C LEU A 65 3.73 -0.98 -4.06
N TYR A 66 3.21 -1.70 -3.07
CA TYR A 66 3.10 -1.29 -1.68
C TYR A 66 3.57 -2.47 -0.80
N VAL A 67 4.76 -2.39 -0.21
CA VAL A 67 5.39 -3.54 0.49
C VAL A 67 5.29 -3.35 2.00
N VAL A 68 4.86 -4.41 2.68
CA VAL A 68 4.78 -4.47 4.15
C VAL A 68 5.52 -5.71 4.63
N THR A 69 6.63 -5.47 5.33
CA THR A 69 7.45 -6.55 5.92
C THR A 69 7.14 -6.82 7.39
N ASP A 70 6.57 -5.84 8.07
CA ASP A 70 6.17 -5.94 9.47
C ASP A 70 4.66 -5.60 9.60
N PRO A 71 3.79 -6.61 9.72
CA PRO A 71 2.35 -6.40 9.86
C PRO A 71 1.97 -5.80 11.23
N LEU A 72 2.87 -5.79 12.23
CA LEU A 72 2.61 -5.12 13.50
C LEU A 72 2.83 -3.60 13.42
N HIS A 73 3.68 -3.16 12.50
CA HIS A 73 4.12 -1.76 12.38
C HIS A 73 3.80 -1.13 11.02
N ILE A 74 2.60 -1.35 10.51
CA ILE A 74 2.12 -0.60 9.33
C ILE A 74 1.93 0.86 9.72
N ASP A 75 2.80 1.72 9.17
CA ASP A 75 2.77 3.17 9.40
C ASP A 75 1.67 3.82 8.56
N PHE A 76 0.53 4.12 9.17
CA PHE A 76 -0.56 4.84 8.52
C PHE A 76 -0.32 6.35 8.40
N ALA A 77 0.72 6.88 9.04
CA ALA A 77 1.16 8.27 8.89
C ALA A 77 2.20 8.45 7.77
N ASN A 78 2.53 7.39 7.04
CA ASN A 78 3.51 7.46 5.96
C ASN A 78 3.04 8.39 4.82
N LYS A 79 4.00 8.95 4.10
CA LYS A 79 3.76 9.93 3.03
C LYS A 79 2.78 9.43 1.95
N LYS A 80 2.79 8.15 1.58
CA LYS A 80 1.90 7.59 0.53
C LYS A 80 0.44 7.63 0.99
N ILE A 81 0.17 7.11 2.19
CA ILE A 81 -1.18 7.11 2.78
C ILE A 81 -1.65 8.54 3.06
N MET A 82 -0.79 9.38 3.65
CA MET A 82 -1.15 10.76 3.98
C MET A 82 -1.47 11.60 2.73
N THR A 83 -0.69 11.42 1.65
CA THR A 83 -0.97 12.10 0.38
C THR A 83 -2.29 11.64 -0.22
N ALA A 84 -2.60 10.34 -0.14
CA ALA A 84 -3.86 9.79 -0.62
C ALA A 84 -5.06 10.30 0.18
N LEU A 85 -4.98 10.30 1.52
CA LEU A 85 -6.01 10.84 2.42
C LEU A 85 -6.29 12.32 2.13
N TYR A 86 -5.24 13.15 2.05
CA TYR A 86 -5.41 14.59 1.78
C TYR A 86 -5.94 14.85 0.38
N GLY A 87 -5.56 14.01 -0.59
CA GLY A 87 -6.13 14.01 -1.93
C GLY A 87 -7.64 13.75 -1.91
N GLU A 88 -8.08 12.74 -1.15
CA GLU A 88 -9.50 12.40 -1.05
C GLU A 88 -10.31 13.51 -0.37
N ILE A 89 -9.82 14.08 0.75
CA ILE A 89 -10.48 15.21 1.41
C ILE A 89 -10.64 16.39 0.44
N ASN A 90 -9.59 16.72 -0.31
CA ASN A 90 -9.63 17.80 -1.31
C ASN A 90 -10.64 17.49 -2.42
N GLN A 91 -10.71 16.24 -2.90
CA GLN A 91 -11.72 15.84 -3.88
C GLN A 91 -13.14 15.97 -3.34
N LEU A 92 -13.40 15.55 -2.10
CA LEU A 92 -14.71 15.67 -1.46
C LEU A 92 -15.17 17.12 -1.34
N ILE A 93 -14.26 18.02 -0.93
CA ILE A 93 -14.54 19.48 -0.89
C ILE A 93 -14.90 19.98 -2.29
N ARG A 94 -14.10 19.66 -3.31
CA ARG A 94 -14.31 20.13 -4.69
C ARG A 94 -15.57 19.59 -5.36
N LYS A 95 -15.93 18.33 -5.08
CA LYS A 95 -17.13 17.68 -5.64
C LYS A 95 -18.43 18.27 -5.09
N ASN A 96 -18.40 18.88 -3.91
CA ASN A 96 -19.56 19.48 -3.27
C ASN A 96 -19.51 21.02 -3.34
N PRO A 97 -20.33 21.68 -4.18
CA PRO A 97 -20.28 23.14 -4.34
C PRO A 97 -20.45 23.94 -3.05
N LEU A 98 -21.24 23.44 -2.10
CA LEU A 98 -21.44 24.10 -0.80
C LEU A 98 -20.19 24.02 0.07
N TRP A 99 -19.49 22.88 0.05
CA TRP A 99 -18.24 22.73 0.79
C TRP A 99 -17.11 23.53 0.15
N GLN A 100 -17.02 23.53 -1.18
CA GLN A 100 -16.07 24.36 -1.92
C GLN A 100 -16.24 25.85 -1.59
N ALA A 101 -17.47 26.38 -1.68
CA ALA A 101 -17.73 27.79 -1.35
C ALA A 101 -17.42 28.12 0.12
N ARG A 102 -17.71 27.20 1.04
CA ARG A 102 -17.38 27.35 2.47
C ARG A 102 -15.87 27.35 2.70
N TRP A 103 -15.14 26.47 2.01
CA TRP A 103 -13.68 26.39 2.05
C TRP A 103 -13.05 27.70 1.57
N GLU A 104 -13.43 28.18 0.39
CA GLU A 104 -12.92 29.44 -0.19
C GLU A 104 -13.18 30.62 0.73
N LYS A 105 -14.40 30.74 1.28
CA LYS A 105 -14.74 31.78 2.24
C LYS A 105 -13.82 31.77 3.46
N HIS A 106 -13.59 30.61 4.08
CA HIS A 106 -12.72 30.49 5.25
C HIS A 106 -11.27 30.85 4.93
N MET A 107 -10.77 30.49 3.75
CA MET A 107 -9.40 30.83 3.34
C MET A 107 -9.22 32.33 3.13
N VAL A 108 -10.21 33.01 2.53
CA VAL A 108 -10.19 34.48 2.39
C VAL A 108 -10.23 35.16 3.76
N GLU A 109 -11.16 34.78 4.63
CA GLU A 109 -11.28 35.37 5.97
C GLU A 109 -9.99 35.21 6.80
N MET A 110 -9.32 34.05 6.70
CA MET A 110 -8.04 33.80 7.35
C MET A 110 -6.89 34.62 6.75
N SER A 111 -6.85 34.76 5.42
CA SER A 111 -5.84 35.56 4.72
C SER A 111 -5.97 37.04 5.07
N ASP A 112 -7.20 37.57 5.06
CA ASP A 112 -7.48 38.96 5.40
C ASP A 112 -7.05 39.27 6.84
N PHE A 113 -7.37 38.39 7.80
CA PHE A 113 -6.93 38.55 9.19
C PHE A 113 -5.40 38.57 9.33
N LEU A 114 -4.68 37.68 8.63
CA LEU A 114 -3.22 37.68 8.67
C LEU A 114 -2.63 38.94 8.03
N GLN A 115 -3.21 39.44 6.95
CA GLN A 115 -2.80 40.69 6.32
C GLN A 115 -3.02 41.90 7.25
N GLU A 116 -4.15 41.95 7.96
CA GLU A 116 -4.41 42.99 8.95
C GLU A 116 -3.33 43.01 10.04
N VAL A 117 -3.00 41.86 10.62
CA VAL A 117 -1.98 41.75 11.68
C VAL A 117 -0.58 42.06 11.15
N THR A 118 -0.24 41.60 9.94
CA THR A 118 1.12 41.78 9.38
C THR A 118 1.40 43.21 8.94
N ARG A 119 0.38 44.00 8.56
CA ARG A 119 0.52 45.44 8.24
C ARG A 119 1.00 46.29 9.42
N GLU A 120 0.75 45.85 10.65
CA GLU A 120 1.21 46.54 11.86
C GLU A 120 2.72 46.34 12.11
N ILE A 121 3.37 45.44 11.36
CA ILE A 121 4.79 45.15 11.53
C ILE A 121 5.58 46.05 10.56
N PRO A 122 6.53 46.87 11.05
CA PRO A 122 7.29 47.82 10.23
C PRO A 122 8.44 47.14 9.47
N LEU A 123 8.18 45.96 8.90
CA LEU A 123 9.11 45.14 8.12
C LEU A 123 8.36 44.51 6.95
N GLU A 124 9.07 44.19 5.87
CA GLU A 124 8.49 43.45 4.75
C GLU A 124 8.25 41.99 5.14
N ILE A 125 7.01 41.54 5.03
CA ILE A 125 6.59 40.16 5.34
C ILE A 125 6.03 39.53 4.06
N SER A 126 6.57 38.37 3.71
CA SER A 126 6.06 37.54 2.62
C SER A 126 5.36 36.30 3.18
N ALA A 127 4.20 35.95 2.64
CA ALA A 127 3.50 34.68 2.88
C ALA A 127 3.11 34.06 1.53
N PRO A 128 2.88 32.74 1.45
CA PRO A 128 2.31 32.11 0.26
C PRO A 128 0.94 32.71 -0.06
N ASP A 129 0.63 32.84 -1.36
CA ASP A 129 -0.63 33.45 -1.82
C ASP A 129 -1.86 32.62 -1.42
N GLU A 130 -1.73 31.30 -1.35
CA GLU A 130 -2.82 30.39 -0.99
C GLU A 130 -2.35 29.25 -0.08
N MET A 131 -3.19 28.89 0.88
CA MET A 131 -3.02 27.69 1.70
C MET A 131 -3.85 26.54 1.10
N THR A 132 -3.21 25.40 0.85
CA THR A 132 -3.91 24.26 0.27
C THR A 132 -4.68 23.45 1.32
N VAL A 133 -5.63 22.62 0.88
CA VAL A 133 -6.31 21.63 1.76
C VAL A 133 -5.29 20.75 2.49
N GLN A 134 -4.22 20.36 1.81
CA GLN A 134 -3.15 19.56 2.40
C GLN A 134 -2.41 20.28 3.53
N ASP A 135 -2.15 21.58 3.40
CA ASP A 135 -1.47 22.36 4.43
C ASP A 135 -2.32 22.49 5.69
N VAL A 136 -3.63 22.72 5.51
CA VAL A 136 -4.59 22.73 6.62
C VAL A 136 -4.66 21.37 7.29
N CYS A 137 -4.80 20.27 6.53
CA CYS A 137 -4.85 18.93 7.10
C CYS A 137 -3.59 18.60 7.91
N LYS A 138 -2.40 19.01 7.46
CA LYS A 138 -1.15 18.87 8.22
C LYS A 138 -1.17 19.69 9.51
N ALA A 139 -1.63 20.95 9.44
CA ALA A 139 -1.71 21.82 10.62
C ALA A 139 -2.64 21.27 11.71
N PHE A 140 -3.72 20.60 11.31
CA PHE A 140 -4.65 19.94 12.23
C PHE A 140 -4.24 18.52 12.65
N GLY A 141 -3.13 17.98 12.14
CA GLY A 141 -2.69 16.62 12.45
C GLY A 141 -3.67 15.53 11.96
N VAL A 142 -4.41 15.80 10.87
CA VAL A 142 -5.36 14.85 10.29
C VAL A 142 -4.58 13.63 9.82
N GLN A 143 -4.94 12.45 10.33
CA GLN A 143 -4.36 11.15 10.00
C GLN A 143 -5.32 10.00 10.30
N LEU A 144 -5.02 8.82 9.77
CA LEU A 144 -5.76 7.60 10.09
C LEU A 144 -5.36 7.09 11.48
N ASP A 145 -6.37 6.81 12.31
CA ASP A 145 -6.13 6.25 13.65
C ASP A 145 -5.86 4.74 13.60
N CYS A 146 -4.72 4.26 14.10
CA CYS A 146 -4.47 2.82 14.22
C CYS A 146 -3.60 2.53 15.45
N PRO A 147 -4.21 2.38 16.64
CA PRO A 147 -3.51 2.19 17.89
C PRO A 147 -2.53 1.01 17.88
N LEU A 148 -1.45 1.09 18.66
CA LEU A 148 -0.42 0.04 18.71
C LEU A 148 -0.95 -1.33 19.16
N ASN A 149 -1.98 -1.37 20.00
CA ASN A 149 -2.63 -2.60 20.45
C ASN A 149 -3.63 -3.20 19.44
N THR A 150 -3.77 -2.60 18.25
CA THR A 150 -4.57 -3.17 17.16
C THR A 150 -3.91 -4.44 16.66
N SER A 151 -4.68 -5.53 16.53
CA SER A 151 -4.16 -6.80 16.03
C SER A 151 -3.64 -6.66 14.58
N PRO A 152 -2.60 -7.42 14.19
CA PRO A 152 -2.07 -7.36 12.84
C PRO A 152 -3.10 -7.71 11.76
N LEU A 153 -4.05 -8.62 12.03
CA LEU A 153 -5.17 -8.90 11.11
C LEU A 153 -6.01 -7.64 10.84
N VAL A 154 -6.49 -6.98 11.89
CA VAL A 154 -7.31 -5.75 11.75
C VAL A 154 -6.51 -4.64 11.08
N ARG A 155 -5.21 -4.55 11.37
CA ARG A 155 -4.30 -3.59 10.74
C ARG A 155 -4.19 -3.82 9.23
N ILE A 156 -4.05 -5.07 8.79
CA ILE A 156 -4.00 -5.43 7.37
C ILE A 156 -5.35 -5.18 6.69
N CYS A 157 -6.49 -5.55 7.31
CA CYS A 157 -7.81 -5.26 6.75
C CYS A 157 -8.01 -3.76 6.56
N LYS A 158 -7.60 -2.94 7.53
CA LYS A 158 -7.62 -1.48 7.38
C LYS A 158 -6.75 -0.98 6.24
N LEU A 159 -5.57 -1.57 6.02
CA LEU A 159 -4.72 -1.22 4.89
C LEU A 159 -5.38 -1.62 3.56
N LEU A 160 -6.05 -2.78 3.50
CA LEU A 160 -6.81 -3.22 2.33
C LEU A 160 -7.92 -2.21 1.99
N ASP A 161 -8.67 -1.70 2.98
CA ASP A 161 -9.67 -0.65 2.76
C ASP A 161 -9.04 0.63 2.18
N VAL A 162 -7.91 1.06 2.73
CA VAL A 162 -7.17 2.24 2.26
C VAL A 162 -6.71 2.07 0.81
N LEU A 163 -6.18 0.90 0.48
CA LEU A 163 -5.72 0.60 -0.88
C LEU A 163 -6.89 0.47 -1.85
N ALA A 164 -7.99 -0.16 -1.45
CA ALA A 164 -9.18 -0.30 -2.29
C ALA A 164 -9.79 1.06 -2.65
N GLU A 165 -9.92 1.95 -1.65
CA GLU A 165 -10.58 3.23 -1.84
C GLU A 165 -9.67 4.26 -2.53
N TRP A 166 -8.42 4.41 -2.08
CA TRP A 166 -7.58 5.54 -2.49
C TRP A 166 -6.44 5.17 -3.43
N MET A 167 -6.08 3.88 -3.51
CA MET A 167 -4.93 3.41 -4.30
C MET A 167 -5.22 2.11 -5.08
N PRO A 168 -6.34 1.98 -5.81
CA PRO A 168 -6.83 0.70 -6.35
C PRO A 168 -5.92 0.05 -7.39
N LYS A 169 -4.92 0.79 -7.90
CA LYS A 169 -3.93 0.27 -8.84
C LYS A 169 -2.73 -0.40 -8.17
N LYS A 170 -2.60 -0.31 -6.84
CA LYS A 170 -1.47 -0.87 -6.10
C LYS A 170 -1.57 -2.40 -5.96
N LEU A 171 -0.41 -3.06 -5.99
CA LEU A 171 -0.22 -4.43 -5.52
C LEU A 171 0.31 -4.37 -4.09
N LEU A 172 -0.47 -4.90 -3.15
CA LEU A 172 -0.04 -5.08 -1.77
C LEU A 172 0.86 -6.33 -1.68
N VAL A 173 2.07 -6.18 -1.18
CA VAL A 173 2.97 -7.30 -0.87
C VAL A 173 3.08 -7.42 0.64
N LEU A 174 2.61 -8.54 1.21
CA LEU A 174 2.68 -8.83 2.64
C LEU A 174 3.71 -9.93 2.89
N CYS A 175 4.71 -9.64 3.71
CA CYS A 175 5.73 -10.62 4.12
C CYS A 175 5.56 -11.00 5.59
N ASN A 176 6.13 -12.15 5.98
CA ASN A 176 6.27 -12.59 7.37
C ASN A 176 4.95 -12.79 8.16
N LEU A 177 3.82 -13.03 7.49
CA LEU A 177 2.54 -13.23 8.20
C LEU A 177 2.49 -14.55 8.98
N ASP A 178 3.31 -15.52 8.59
CA ASP A 178 3.38 -16.88 9.13
C ASP A 178 3.78 -16.97 10.60
N ASN A 179 4.41 -15.92 11.15
CA ASN A 179 4.78 -15.86 12.57
C ASN A 179 3.67 -15.36 13.49
N TYR A 180 2.65 -14.69 12.93
CA TYR A 180 1.63 -13.99 13.72
C TYR A 180 0.23 -14.58 13.53
N PHE A 181 0.00 -15.20 12.38
CA PHE A 181 -1.34 -15.60 11.96
C PHE A 181 -1.59 -17.08 12.18
N SER A 182 -2.75 -17.36 12.76
CA SER A 182 -3.35 -18.69 12.70
C SER A 182 -3.87 -18.99 11.28
N ASP A 183 -4.23 -20.25 11.04
CA ASP A 183 -4.91 -20.66 9.81
C ASP A 183 -6.18 -19.84 9.51
N ALA A 184 -6.93 -19.50 10.57
CA ALA A 184 -8.13 -18.68 10.45
C ALA A 184 -7.82 -17.24 10.04
N ASP A 185 -6.75 -16.65 10.60
CA ASP A 185 -6.32 -15.28 10.25
C ASP A 185 -5.84 -15.23 8.79
N TRP A 186 -5.09 -16.23 8.34
CA TRP A 186 -4.66 -16.40 6.95
C TRP A 186 -5.84 -16.45 5.99
N GLN A 187 -6.82 -17.31 6.31
CA GLN A 187 -8.02 -17.44 5.50
C GLN A 187 -8.82 -16.13 5.45
N GLU A 188 -8.87 -15.39 6.55
CA GLU A 188 -9.59 -14.11 6.63
C GLU A 188 -8.92 -13.04 5.76
N VAL A 189 -7.57 -12.92 5.79
CA VAL A 189 -6.85 -12.00 4.89
C VAL A 189 -7.08 -12.35 3.42
N ILE A 190 -7.05 -13.64 3.07
CA ILE A 190 -7.29 -14.07 1.68
C ILE A 190 -8.70 -13.68 1.23
N LYS A 191 -9.72 -13.97 2.04
CA LYS A 191 -11.11 -13.60 1.73
C LYS A 191 -11.28 -12.09 1.63
N TYR A 192 -10.69 -11.33 2.54
CA TYR A 192 -10.88 -9.88 2.62
C TYR A 192 -10.17 -9.17 1.46
N ALA A 193 -8.96 -9.60 1.09
CA ALA A 193 -8.25 -9.09 -0.08
C ALA A 193 -9.03 -9.37 -1.38
N ALA A 194 -9.57 -10.57 -1.55
CA ALA A 194 -10.42 -10.92 -2.70
C ALA A 194 -11.73 -10.12 -2.71
N TYR A 195 -12.37 -9.91 -1.56
CA TYR A 195 -13.59 -9.11 -1.43
C TYR A 195 -13.37 -7.63 -1.81
N THR A 196 -12.30 -7.02 -1.28
CA THR A 196 -11.92 -5.64 -1.58
C THR A 196 -11.33 -5.48 -2.99
N LYS A 197 -11.04 -6.59 -3.68
CA LYS A 197 -10.40 -6.67 -5.00
C LYS A 197 -9.03 -5.99 -5.04
N VAL A 198 -8.36 -5.93 -3.90
CA VAL A 198 -6.98 -5.43 -3.83
C VAL A 198 -6.05 -6.56 -4.25
N LYS A 199 -5.33 -6.35 -5.36
CA LYS A 199 -4.28 -7.26 -5.80
C LYS A 199 -3.27 -7.45 -4.67
N THR A 200 -3.11 -8.68 -4.22
CA THR A 200 -2.32 -9.01 -3.04
C THR A 200 -1.37 -10.17 -3.34
N LEU A 201 -0.12 -10.03 -2.91
CA LEU A 201 0.91 -11.06 -2.94
C LEU A 201 1.36 -11.35 -1.50
N LEU A 202 1.19 -12.60 -1.05
CA LEU A 202 1.64 -13.06 0.26
C LEU A 202 2.97 -13.80 0.10
N ILE A 203 4.02 -13.41 0.80
CA ILE A 203 5.35 -14.05 0.73
C ILE A 203 5.72 -14.62 2.10
N PHE A 204 6.03 -15.91 2.15
CA PHE A 204 6.32 -16.61 3.40
C PHE A 204 7.24 -17.82 3.21
N GLN A 205 7.84 -18.29 4.30
CA GLN A 205 8.73 -19.47 4.28
C GLN A 205 8.04 -20.74 4.78
N ASN A 206 7.12 -20.61 5.74
CA ASN A 206 6.56 -21.76 6.43
C ASN A 206 5.87 -22.74 5.46
N GLN A 207 6.44 -23.94 5.34
CA GLN A 207 5.96 -25.00 4.45
C GLN A 207 4.69 -25.70 4.95
N ALA A 208 4.35 -25.54 6.24
CA ALA A 208 3.18 -26.17 6.85
C ALA A 208 1.88 -25.38 6.65
N ILE A 209 1.94 -24.16 6.12
CA ILE A 209 0.75 -23.34 5.87
C ILE A 209 -0.08 -24.00 4.78
N PRO A 210 -1.33 -24.42 5.08
CA PRO A 210 -2.18 -25.01 4.08
C PRO A 210 -2.57 -23.97 3.04
N MET A 211 -2.99 -24.46 1.89
CA MET A 211 -3.48 -23.61 0.81
C MET A 211 -4.99 -23.47 0.93
N HIS A 212 -5.48 -22.24 0.81
CA HIS A 212 -6.91 -21.95 0.94
C HIS A 212 -7.57 -21.81 -0.44
N LYS A 213 -8.90 -21.85 -0.46
CA LYS A 213 -9.68 -21.52 -1.67
C LYS A 213 -9.41 -20.06 -2.05
N GLN A 214 -9.41 -19.77 -3.35
CA GLN A 214 -9.12 -18.43 -3.89
C GLN A 214 -7.66 -18.02 -3.70
N GLU A 215 -6.76 -18.99 -3.63
CA GLU A 215 -5.32 -18.77 -3.59
C GLU A 215 -4.67 -19.33 -4.85
N ILE A 216 -3.70 -18.61 -5.41
CA ILE A 216 -2.79 -19.12 -6.44
C ILE A 216 -1.39 -19.06 -5.85
N ARG A 217 -0.78 -20.22 -5.62
CA ARG A 217 0.47 -20.34 -4.89
C ARG A 217 1.62 -20.72 -5.81
N TRP A 218 2.67 -19.92 -5.77
CA TRP A 218 3.98 -20.25 -6.32
C TRP A 218 4.85 -20.87 -5.23
N GLN A 219 5.16 -22.16 -5.37
CA GLN A 219 6.07 -22.86 -4.46
C GLN A 219 7.45 -22.93 -5.10
N ILE A 220 8.47 -22.53 -4.35
CA ILE A 220 9.88 -22.62 -4.73
C ILE A 220 10.60 -23.42 -3.64
N ASP A 221 11.20 -24.55 -4.01
CA ASP A 221 11.81 -25.47 -3.07
C ASP A 221 13.27 -25.09 -2.70
N GLN A 222 13.97 -25.98 -2.00
CA GLN A 222 15.36 -25.73 -1.56
C GLN A 222 16.37 -25.76 -2.72
N ASN A 223 16.05 -26.43 -3.82
CA ASN A 223 16.88 -26.54 -5.01
C ASN A 223 16.56 -25.46 -6.05
N TYR A 224 15.62 -24.56 -5.73
CA TYR A 224 15.07 -23.54 -6.63
C TYR A 224 14.19 -24.10 -7.75
N ASP A 225 13.73 -25.34 -7.64
CA ASP A 225 12.70 -25.87 -8.50
C ASP A 225 11.35 -25.24 -8.11
N ASP A 226 10.57 -24.83 -9.10
CA ASP A 226 9.35 -24.07 -8.89
C ASP A 226 8.11 -24.69 -9.54
N LYS A 227 6.94 -24.44 -8.93
CA LYS A 227 5.65 -24.87 -9.47
C LYS A 227 4.51 -23.95 -9.03
N ILE A 228 3.46 -23.89 -9.84
CA ILE A 228 2.21 -23.17 -9.52
C ILE A 228 1.14 -24.17 -9.09
N ILE A 229 0.50 -23.90 -7.96
CA ILE A 229 -0.68 -24.63 -7.46
C ILE A 229 -1.86 -23.66 -7.43
N LYS A 230 -3.05 -24.13 -7.82
CA LYS A 230 -4.30 -23.36 -7.77
C LYS A 230 -5.41 -24.18 -7.10
N LEU A 231 -6.14 -23.58 -6.15
CA LEU A 231 -7.27 -24.18 -5.43
C LEU A 231 -8.55 -23.34 -5.53
#